data_AF-A0A1B1CM65-F1
#
_entry.id   AF-A0A1B1CM65-F1
#
_cell.length_a   1.000
_cell.length_b   1.000
_cell.length_c   1.000
_cell.angle_alpha   90.00
_cell.angle_beta   90.00
_cell.angle_gamma   90.00
#
_symmetry.space_group_name_H-M   'P 1'
#
loop_
_entity.id
_entity.type
_entity.pdbx_description
1 polymer ?
#
loop_
_entity_poly.entity_id
_entity_poly.type
_entity_poly.pdbx_seq_one_letter_code
_entity_poly.pdbx_strand_id
1 'polypeptide(L)' 'MMAHRFAGYGVAAVERGLFGLVPVPAVRKALDKAGWTLADIERIEINEAFAAVPIAVMRELS' A
#
# COMPACT_ATOMS: atom_id res chain seq x y z
N MET A 1 -20.80 -18.10 -6.93
CA MET A 1 -19.58 -17.62 -7.60
C MET A 1 -19.10 -16.40 -6.84
N MET A 2 -17.93 -16.46 -6.20
CA MET A 2 -17.36 -15.29 -5.50
C MET A 2 -16.91 -14.29 -6.57
N ALA A 3 -17.59 -13.15 -6.67
CA ALA A 3 -17.20 -12.07 -7.56
C ALA A 3 -16.29 -11.09 -6.79
N HIS A 4 -15.05 -10.94 -7.24
CA HIS A 4 -14.15 -9.93 -6.69
C HIS A 4 -14.38 -8.59 -7.38
N ARG A 5 -14.31 -7.49 -6.63
CA ARG A 5 -14.41 -6.12 -7.13
C ARG A 5 -13.08 -5.42 -6.97
N PHE A 6 -12.62 -4.73 -8.01
CA PHE A 6 -11.50 -3.81 -7.90
C PHE A 6 -11.95 -2.50 -7.23
N ALA A 7 -11.52 -2.26 -5.99
CA ALA A 7 -12.02 -1.15 -5.18
C ALA A 7 -11.30 0.18 -5.44
N GLY A 8 -10.01 0.17 -5.80
CA GLY A 8 -9.24 1.39 -6.01
C GLY A 8 -7.77 1.14 -6.34
N TYR A 9 -7.06 2.20 -6.75
CA TYR A 9 -5.62 2.16 -7.05
C TYR A 9 -4.92 3.48 -6.77
N GLY A 10 -3.67 3.39 -6.32
CA GLY A 10 -2.80 4.54 -6.06
C GLY A 10 -1.50 4.44 -6.83
N VAL A 11 -1.09 5.57 -7.40
CA VAL A 11 0.24 5.77 -7.99
C VAL A 11 0.84 6.98 -7.29
N ALA A 12 2.09 6.81 -6.87
CA ALA A 12 2.85 7.82 -6.14
C ALA A 12 4.33 7.78 -6.54
N ALA A 13 5.02 8.89 -6.26
CA ALA A 13 6.46 9.02 -6.37
C ALA A 13 6.99 9.58 -5.05
N VAL A 14 8.24 9.27 -4.74
CA VAL A 14 8.97 9.79 -3.57
C VAL A 14 10.36 10.22 -4.02
N GLU A 15 11.10 10.87 -3.12
CA GLU A 15 12.51 11.19 -3.37
C GLU A 15 13.31 9.91 -3.71
N ARG A 16 14.30 10.02 -4.62
CA ARG A 16 15.04 8.87 -5.15
C ARG A 16 15.65 7.98 -4.05
N GLY A 17 16.15 8.59 -2.96
CA GLY A 17 16.72 7.87 -1.82
C GLY A 17 15.71 7.10 -0.96
N LEU A 18 14.41 7.38 -1.12
CA LEU A 18 13.32 6.83 -0.32
C LEU A 18 12.50 5.79 -1.09
N PHE A 19 13.03 5.21 -2.17
CA PHE A 19 12.26 4.33 -3.07
C PHE A 19 11.51 3.19 -2.34
N GLY A 20 12.11 2.64 -1.27
CA GLY A 20 11.50 1.57 -0.48
C GLY A 20 10.20 1.98 0.22
N LEU A 21 9.92 3.29 0.34
CA LEU A 21 8.71 3.84 0.95
C LEU A 21 7.63 4.23 -0.07
N VAL A 22 7.87 4.09 -1.38
CA VAL A 22 6.85 4.36 -2.43
C VAL A 22 5.49 3.70 -2.16
N PRO A 23 5.41 2.46 -1.63
CA PRO A 23 4.12 1.84 -1.35
C PRO A 23 3.27 2.63 -0.34
N VAL A 24 3.86 3.37 0.60
CA VAL A 24 3.12 4.11 1.64
C VAL A 24 2.15 5.14 1.05
N PRO A 25 2.59 6.14 0.26
CA PRO A 25 1.67 7.09 -0.36
C PRO A 25 0.77 6.44 -1.42
N ALA A 26 1.24 5.38 -2.09
CA ALA A 26 0.41 4.65 -3.05
C ALA A 26 -0.77 3.93 -2.37
N VAL A 27 -0.54 3.24 -1.24
CA VAL A 27 -1.58 2.57 -0.46
C VAL A 27 -2.57 3.57 0.11
N ARG A 28 -2.09 4.67 0.72
CA ARG A 28 -2.97 5.72 1.26
C ARG A 28 -3.91 6.28 0.18
N LYS A 29 -3.40 6.52 -1.02
CA LYS A 29 -4.21 6.98 -2.18
C LYS A 29 -5.19 5.93 -2.71
N ALA A 30 -4.83 4.64 -2.66
CA ALA A 30 -5.72 3.56 -3.06
C ALA A 30 -6.89 3.40 -2.08
N LEU A 31 -6.60 3.46 -0.77
CA LEU A 31 -7.59 3.40 0.31
C LEU A 31 -8.55 4.58 0.26
N ASP A 32 -8.05 5.80 0.10
CA ASP A 32 -8.85 7.02 -0.04
C ASP A 32 -9.86 6.91 -1.20
N LYS A 33 -9.40 6.47 -2.39
CA LYS A 33 -10.28 6.24 -3.55
C LYS A 33 -11.30 5.12 -3.34
N ALA A 34 -10.96 4.12 -2.54
CA ALA A 34 -11.87 3.02 -2.20
C ALA A 34 -12.85 3.40 -1.08
N GLY A 35 -12.65 4.55 -0.41
CA GLY A 35 -13.38 4.92 0.80
C GLY A 35 -13.10 3.98 1.97
N TRP A 36 -11.90 3.40 2.02
CA TRP A 36 -11.49 2.40 3.01
C TRP A 36 -10.40 2.95 3.91
N THR A 37 -10.26 2.32 5.07
CA THR A 37 -9.16 2.51 6.02
C THR A 37 -8.27 1.27 6.04
N LEU A 38 -7.11 1.35 6.70
CA LEU A 38 -6.25 0.18 6.87
C LEU A 38 -6.95 -0.91 7.71
N ALA A 39 -7.87 -0.54 8.60
CA ALA A 39 -8.63 -1.48 9.43
C ALA A 39 -9.63 -2.32 8.61
N ASP A 40 -10.00 -1.87 7.39
CA ASP A 40 -10.84 -2.62 6.46
C ASP A 40 -10.03 -3.67 5.66
N ILE A 41 -8.70 -3.71 5.82
CA ILE A 41 -7.81 -4.60 5.07
C ILE A 41 -7.44 -5.82 5.91
N GLU A 42 -7.93 -6.99 5.48
CA GLU A 42 -7.61 -8.27 6.13
C GLU A 42 -6.23 -8.81 5.75
N ARG A 43 -5.75 -8.48 4.55
CA ARG A 43 -4.48 -8.99 4.02
C ARG A 43 -3.79 -7.96 3.14
N ILE A 44 -2.51 -7.76 3.42
CA ILE A 44 -1.63 -6.87 2.65
C ILE A 44 -0.60 -7.74 1.92
N GLU A 45 -0.48 -7.55 0.61
CA GLU A 45 0.62 -8.10 -0.19
C GLU A 45 1.51 -6.94 -0.65
N ILE A 46 2.74 -6.90 -0.15
CA ILE A 46 3.76 -5.93 -0.56
C ILE A 46 4.85 -6.70 -1.28
N ASN A 47 5.31 -6.18 -2.42
CA ASN A 47 6.46 -6.75 -3.11
C ASN A 47 7.72 -6.64 -2.24
N GLU A 48 8.41 -7.76 -2.05
CA GLU A 48 9.63 -7.85 -1.24
C GLU A 48 10.89 -7.62 -2.08
N ALA A 49 11.01 -6.44 -2.71
CA ALA A 49 12.22 -6.09 -3.46
C ALA A 49 13.49 -6.21 -2.58
N PHE A 50 13.36 -5.88 -1.29
CA PHE A 50 14.32 -6.15 -0.22
C PHE A 50 13.55 -6.40 1.08
N ALA A 51 14.10 -7.20 2.00
CA ALA A 51 13.45 -7.50 3.29
C ALA A 51 13.11 -6.25 4.11
N ALA A 52 13.89 -5.17 3.99
CA ALA A 52 13.64 -3.91 4.68
C ALA A 52 12.39 -3.16 4.16
N VAL A 53 11.98 -3.38 2.92
CA VAL A 53 10.86 -2.68 2.27
C VAL A 53 9.52 -2.97 2.97
N PRO A 54 9.03 -4.23 3.06
CA PRO A 54 7.75 -4.49 3.72
C PRO A 54 7.78 -4.10 5.20
N ILE A 55 8.91 -4.28 5.90
CA ILE A 55 9.05 -3.88 7.31
C ILE A 55 8.87 -2.37 7.47
N ALA A 56 9.54 -1.56 6.63
CA ALA A 56 9.43 -0.12 6.68
C ALA A 56 8.02 0.35 6.30
N VAL A 57 7.45 -0.20 5.22
CA VAL A 57 6.09 0.15 4.77
C VAL A 57 5.05 -0.17 5.85
N MET A 58 5.11 -1.34 6.48
CA MET A 58 4.17 -1.72 7.54
C MET A 58 4.28 -0.79 8.76
N ARG A 59 5.50 -0.39 9.15
CA ARG A 59 5.71 0.57 10.24
C ARG A 59 5.13 1.95 9.95
N GLU A 60 5.21 2.41 8.71
CA GLU A 60 4.69 3.73 8.28
C GLU A 60 3.18 3.75 8.02
N LEU A 61 2.56 2.58 7.83
CA LEU A 61 1.11 2.45 7.66
C LEU A 61 0.36 2.24 8.97
N SER A 62 1.05 1.72 10.00
CA SER A 62 0.53 1.54 11.36
C SER A 62 0.32 2.88 12.06
#